data_AF-W5WUT7-F1
#
_entry.id   AF-W5WUT7-F1
#
_cell.length_a   1.000
_cell.length_b   1.000
_cell.length_c   1.000
_cell.angle_alpha   90.00
_cell.angle_beta   90.00
_cell.angle_gamma   90.00
#
_symmetry.space_group_name_H-M   'P 1'
#
loop_
_entity.id
_entity.type
_entity.pdbx_description
1 polymer ?
#
loop_
_entity_poly.entity_id
_entity_poly.type
_entity_poly.pdbx_seq_one_letter_code
_entity_poly.pdbx_strand_id
1 'polypeptide(L)'
;MTPRGLCPDGTVRTTGWLQAGTTPISSGLWALLGGLFLTIPFAGGRPALTWLPLVSAAFVFGAWKSWTVLVRPASKAVNTRLDPAGELRPGEWVRLYGSAGPVGQVEALHFAEDGQLHLWLVGGLEQVLAAEQPVWRVELRS
;
A
#
# COMPACT_ATOMS: atom_id res chain seq x y z
N MET A 1 -13.16 11.16 8.93
CA MET A 1 -12.05 10.71 9.80
C MET A 1 -10.74 11.05 9.11
N THR A 2 -9.75 11.59 9.83
CA THR A 2 -8.44 11.89 9.25
C THR A 2 -7.68 10.59 8.98
N PRO A 3 -7.20 10.35 7.75
CA PRO A 3 -6.47 9.13 7.43
C PRO A 3 -5.14 9.07 8.18
N ARG A 4 -4.80 7.87 8.68
CA ARG A 4 -3.49 7.61 9.30
C ARG A 4 -2.42 7.48 8.22
N GLY A 5 -1.26 8.06 8.45
CA GLY A 5 -0.13 7.99 7.53
C GLY A 5 -0.23 8.91 6.32
N LEU A 6 -0.92 10.06 6.47
CA LEU A 6 -0.88 11.16 5.52
C LEU A 6 0.56 11.70 5.40
N CYS A 7 1.07 11.77 4.19
CA CYS A 7 2.39 12.28 3.85
C CYS A 7 2.32 13.78 3.48
N PRO A 8 3.47 14.49 3.47
CA PRO A 8 3.52 15.90 3.07
C PRO A 8 3.07 16.17 1.62
N ASP A 9 3.18 15.18 0.73
CA ASP A 9 2.67 15.21 -0.65
C ASP A 9 1.17 14.88 -0.74
N GLY A 10 0.51 14.73 0.41
CA GLY A 10 -0.91 14.42 0.58
C GLY A 10 -1.33 13.00 0.20
N THR A 11 -0.37 12.13 -0.14
CA THR A 11 -0.64 10.69 -0.25
C THR A 11 -0.86 10.07 1.13
N VAL A 12 -1.64 8.98 1.18
CA VAL A 12 -1.86 8.21 2.40
C VAL A 12 -1.15 6.86 2.27
N ARG A 13 -0.25 6.58 3.22
CA ARG A 13 0.39 5.27 3.33
C ARG A 13 -0.63 4.21 3.70
N THR A 14 -0.61 3.08 2.99
CA THR A 14 -1.50 1.96 3.26
C THR A 14 -0.76 0.75 3.83
N THR A 15 -1.34 0.07 4.82
CA THR A 15 -0.75 -1.14 5.41
C THR A 15 -0.94 -2.36 4.51
N GLY A 16 -0.03 -3.32 4.63
CA GLY A 16 -0.17 -4.66 4.06
C GLY A 16 0.53 -4.87 2.72
N TRP A 17 1.14 -3.83 2.14
CA TRP A 17 1.77 -3.92 0.82
C TRP A 17 3.05 -3.09 0.73
N LEU A 18 3.94 -3.49 -0.18
CA LEU A 18 5.07 -2.76 -0.76
C LEU A 18 4.86 -2.78 -2.27
N GLN A 19 5.38 -1.76 -2.96
CA GLN A 19 5.31 -1.69 -4.41
C GLN A 19 6.70 -1.96 -4.99
N ALA A 20 6.83 -2.96 -5.86
CA ALA A 20 8.04 -3.20 -6.65
C ALA A 20 7.69 -3.01 -8.14
N GLY A 21 7.97 -1.82 -8.68
CA GLY A 21 7.50 -1.43 -10.00
C GLY A 21 5.98 -1.41 -10.08
N THR A 22 5.39 -2.22 -10.96
CA THR A 22 3.92 -2.40 -11.08
C THR A 22 3.38 -3.54 -10.22
N THR A 23 4.24 -4.28 -9.53
CA THR A 23 3.84 -5.49 -8.79
C THR A 23 3.61 -5.17 -7.31
N PRO A 24 2.40 -5.42 -6.78
CA PRO A 24 2.10 -5.28 -5.38
C PRO A 24 2.62 -6.51 -4.60
N ILE A 25 3.31 -6.27 -3.50
CA ILE A 25 3.95 -7.31 -2.69
C ILE A 25 3.48 -7.20 -1.23
N SER A 26 3.02 -8.30 -0.63
CA SER A 26 2.57 -8.27 0.78
C SER A 26 3.75 -8.10 1.75
N SER A 27 3.90 -6.91 2.35
CA SER A 27 4.99 -6.66 3.32
C SER A 27 4.89 -7.52 4.58
N GLY A 28 3.67 -7.81 5.04
CA GLY A 28 3.45 -8.68 6.19
C GLY A 28 3.85 -10.12 5.91
N LEU A 29 3.55 -10.63 4.70
CA LEU A 29 3.98 -11.97 4.29
C LEU A 29 5.50 -12.06 4.22
N TRP A 30 6.17 -11.04 3.64
CA TRP A 30 7.63 -11.01 3.60
C TRP A 30 8.27 -10.90 4.97
N ALA A 31 7.67 -10.15 5.91
CA ALA A 31 8.12 -10.12 7.29
C ALA A 31 8.02 -11.51 7.94
N LEU A 32 6.90 -12.21 7.73
CA LEU A 32 6.69 -13.57 8.25
C LEU A 32 7.69 -14.57 7.64
N LEU A 33 7.85 -14.56 6.31
CA LEU A 33 8.79 -15.42 5.60
C LEU A 33 10.24 -15.10 6.01
N GLY A 34 10.59 -13.83 6.16
CA GLY A 34 11.90 -13.41 6.67
C GLY A 34 12.17 -13.98 8.05
N GLY A 35 11.20 -13.90 8.97
CA GLY A 35 11.29 -14.52 10.29
C GLY A 35 11.47 -16.04 10.24
N LEU A 36 10.76 -16.73 9.34
CA LEU A 36 10.95 -18.17 9.13
C LEU A 36 12.38 -18.47 8.62
N PHE A 37 12.83 -17.77 7.58
CA PHE A 37 14.10 -18.02 6.92
C PHE A 37 15.32 -17.67 7.77
N LEU A 38 15.21 -16.70 8.69
CA LEU A 38 16.25 -16.40 9.68
C LEU A 38 16.65 -17.63 10.51
N THR A 39 15.79 -18.64 10.60
CA THR A 39 16.04 -19.84 11.40
C THR A 39 16.68 -20.99 10.63
N ILE A 40 16.81 -20.91 9.30
CA ILE A 40 17.44 -21.95 8.47
C ILE A 40 18.82 -22.36 8.98
N PRO A 41 19.74 -21.44 9.33
CA PRO A 41 21.08 -21.81 9.79
C PRO A 41 21.09 -22.65 11.08
N PHE A 42 19.99 -22.62 11.83
CA PHE A 42 19.83 -23.33 13.11
C PHE A 42 19.06 -24.65 12.96
N ALA A 43 18.63 -25.00 11.74
CA ALA A 43 17.83 -26.20 11.45
C ALA A 43 18.62 -27.53 11.52
N GLY A 44 19.88 -27.50 11.95
CA GLY A 44 20.81 -28.64 12.02
C GLY A 44 20.49 -29.75 13.04
N GLY A 45 19.24 -30.20 13.11
CA GLY A 45 18.87 -31.49 13.72
C GLY A 45 18.71 -31.51 15.24
N ARG A 46 18.72 -30.36 15.93
CA ARG A 46 18.48 -30.32 17.38
C ARG A 46 16.97 -30.33 17.69
N PRO A 47 16.42 -31.37 18.32
CA PRO A 47 14.98 -31.47 18.59
C PRO A 47 14.45 -30.34 19.50
N ALA A 48 15.30 -29.78 20.36
CA ALA A 48 14.98 -28.65 21.22
C ALA A 48 14.70 -27.32 20.49
N LEU A 49 15.02 -27.22 19.19
CA LEU A 49 14.89 -25.99 18.39
C LEU A 49 13.76 -26.07 17.34
N THR A 50 12.93 -27.10 17.41
CA THR A 50 11.82 -27.33 16.46
C THR A 50 10.78 -26.20 16.43
N TRP A 51 10.59 -25.46 17.53
CA TRP A 51 9.66 -24.33 17.60
C TRP A 51 10.27 -22.99 17.17
N LEU A 52 11.59 -22.92 17.01
CA LEU A 52 12.30 -21.67 16.72
C LEU A 52 11.78 -20.97 15.45
N PRO A 53 11.51 -21.66 14.33
CA PRO A 53 10.97 -21.02 13.12
C PRO A 53 9.64 -20.32 13.36
N LEU A 54 8.74 -20.94 14.12
CA LEU A 54 7.42 -20.38 14.43
C LEU A 54 7.54 -19.16 15.34
N VAL A 55 8.36 -19.23 16.38
CA VAL A 55 8.59 -18.11 17.30
C VAL A 55 9.23 -16.93 16.57
N SER A 56 10.23 -17.19 15.73
CA SER A 56 10.89 -16.15 14.92
C SER A 56 9.92 -15.51 13.92
N ALA A 57 9.13 -16.30 13.19
CA ALA A 57 8.11 -15.81 12.27
C ALA A 57 7.08 -14.91 12.98
N ALA A 58 6.57 -15.36 14.14
CA ALA A 58 5.64 -14.58 14.95
C ALA A 58 6.26 -13.28 15.47
N PHE A 59 7.51 -13.34 15.92
CA PHE A 59 8.24 -12.18 16.44
C PHE A 59 8.47 -11.12 15.35
N VAL A 60 8.99 -11.51 14.18
CA VAL A 60 9.27 -10.57 13.08
C VAL A 60 7.96 -9.98 12.53
N PHE A 61 6.92 -10.79 12.38
CA PHE A 61 5.60 -10.27 12.00
C PHE A 61 5.03 -9.31 13.05
N GLY A 62 5.16 -9.64 14.33
CA GLY A 62 4.76 -8.78 15.45
C GLY A 62 5.50 -7.45 15.44
N ALA A 63 6.83 -7.46 15.23
CA ALA A 63 7.65 -6.27 15.10
C ALA A 63 7.21 -5.40 13.90
N TRP A 64 6.98 -6.02 12.74
CA TRP A 64 6.44 -5.34 11.55
C TRP A 64 5.07 -4.69 11.83
N LYS A 65 4.17 -5.40 12.51
CA LYS A 65 2.85 -4.89 12.86
C LYS A 65 2.95 -3.72 13.84
N SER A 66 3.77 -3.84 14.89
CA SER A 66 4.02 -2.75 15.84
C SER A 66 4.62 -1.52 15.15
N TRP A 67 5.57 -1.71 14.24
CA TRP A 67 6.16 -0.61 13.46
C TRP A 67 5.11 0.12 12.61
N THR A 68 4.27 -0.63 11.89
CA THR A 68 3.22 -0.07 11.01
C THR A 68 2.02 0.51 11.74
N VAL A 69 1.84 0.20 13.03
CA VAL A 69 0.76 0.75 13.86
C VAL A 69 1.25 1.92 14.72
N LEU A 70 2.42 1.81 15.33
CA LEU A 70 2.88 2.74 16.38
C LEU A 70 3.89 3.76 15.87
N VAL A 71 4.86 3.33 15.07
CA VAL A 71 6.00 4.20 14.67
C VAL A 71 5.69 4.94 13.39
N ARG A 72 5.17 4.23 12.39
CA ARG A 72 4.84 4.77 11.07
C ARG A 72 3.43 4.36 10.69
N PRO A 73 2.40 4.90 11.37
CA PRO A 73 1.00 4.52 11.20
C PRO A 73 0.59 4.62 9.73
N ALA A 74 -0.26 3.70 9.30
CA ALA A 74 -0.80 3.65 7.94
C ALA A 74 -2.28 3.24 7.99
N SER A 75 -3.04 3.67 6.98
CA SER A 75 -4.46 3.37 6.84
C SER A 75 -4.68 2.04 6.13
N LYS A 76 -5.84 1.42 6.32
CA LYS A 76 -6.25 0.29 5.49
C LYS A 76 -7.04 0.82 4.30
N ALA A 77 -6.57 0.56 3.09
CA ALA A 77 -7.32 0.87 1.87
C ALA A 77 -8.01 -0.38 1.33
N VAL A 78 -9.31 -0.29 1.08
CA VAL A 78 -10.10 -1.34 0.46
C VAL A 78 -10.45 -0.91 -0.96
N ASN A 79 -10.03 -1.69 -1.94
CA ASN A 79 -10.38 -1.43 -3.33
C ASN A 79 -11.86 -1.76 -3.52
N THR A 80 -12.63 -0.79 -3.98
CA THR A 80 -14.08 -0.93 -4.15
C THR A 80 -14.44 -1.24 -5.60
N ARG A 81 -13.89 -0.47 -6.53
CA ARG A 81 -14.21 -0.56 -7.95
C ARG A 81 -13.01 -0.21 -8.82
N LEU A 82 -12.94 -0.83 -9.99
CA LEU A 82 -11.98 -0.52 -11.05
C LEU A 82 -12.73 0.25 -12.13
N ASP A 83 -12.38 1.53 -12.32
CA ASP A 83 -13.03 2.42 -13.29
C ASP A 83 -11.98 3.10 -14.17
N PRO A 84 -12.36 3.59 -15.36
CA PRO A 84 -11.52 4.48 -16.14
C PRO A 84 -11.14 5.72 -15.34
N ALA A 85 -9.90 6.19 -15.49
CA ALA A 85 -9.41 7.39 -14.81
C ALA A 85 -10.26 8.64 -15.11
N GLY A 86 -10.83 8.71 -16.32
CA GLY A 86 -11.73 9.80 -16.73
C GLY A 86 -13.06 9.86 -15.97
N GLU A 87 -13.47 8.77 -15.29
CA GLU A 87 -14.70 8.76 -14.49
C GLU A 87 -14.49 9.23 -13.04
N LEU A 88 -13.24 9.46 -12.64
CA LEU A 88 -12.92 9.95 -11.30
C LEU A 88 -13.57 11.31 -11.03
N ARG A 89 -13.84 11.59 -9.75
CA ARG A 89 -14.38 12.88 -9.31
C ARG A 89 -13.54 13.48 -8.19
N PRO A 90 -13.50 14.83 -8.08
CA PRO A 90 -12.92 15.50 -6.92
C PRO A 90 -13.48 14.94 -5.60
N GLY A 91 -12.60 14.72 -4.63
CA GLY A 91 -12.90 14.16 -3.32
C GLY A 91 -12.82 12.63 -3.23
N GLU A 92 -12.76 11.92 -4.36
CA GLU A 92 -12.62 10.46 -4.37
C GLU A 92 -11.19 10.03 -4.04
N TRP A 93 -11.04 8.82 -3.48
CA TRP A 93 -9.73 8.24 -3.19
C TRP A 93 -9.36 7.19 -4.24
N VAL A 94 -8.11 7.24 -4.71
CA VAL A 94 -7.61 6.37 -5.78
C VAL A 94 -6.23 5.80 -5.46
N ARG A 95 -5.96 4.58 -5.94
CA ARG A 95 -4.61 4.00 -5.91
C ARG A 95 -3.75 4.57 -7.02
N LEU A 96 -2.53 4.99 -6.67
CA LEU A 96 -1.62 5.64 -7.62
C LEU A 96 -0.87 4.64 -8.51
N TYR A 97 -0.66 3.42 -8.03
CA TYR A 97 0.24 2.45 -8.68
C TYR A 97 -0.40 1.05 -8.82
N GLY A 98 -1.58 1.00 -9.43
CA GLY A 98 -2.31 -0.25 -9.67
C GLY A 98 -3.19 -0.66 -8.48
N SER A 99 -3.18 -1.94 -8.11
CA SER A 99 -4.11 -2.49 -7.10
C SER A 99 -3.64 -2.38 -5.65
N ALA A 100 -2.38 -1.99 -5.41
CA ALA A 100 -1.85 -1.74 -4.07
C ALA A 100 -0.99 -0.46 -4.02
N GLY A 101 -0.45 -0.14 -2.83
CA GLY A 101 0.42 1.01 -2.64
C GLY A 101 -0.26 2.24 -2.02
N PRO A 102 0.39 3.41 -2.05
CA PRO A 102 -0.18 4.65 -1.54
C PRO A 102 -1.44 5.04 -2.32
N VAL A 103 -2.26 5.83 -1.64
CA VAL A 103 -3.56 6.30 -2.16
C VAL A 103 -3.58 7.82 -2.08
N GLY A 104 -4.14 8.46 -3.09
CA GLY A 104 -4.31 9.90 -3.15
C GLY A 104 -5.79 10.26 -3.18
N GLN A 105 -6.13 11.43 -2.64
CA GLN A 105 -7.45 12.01 -2.85
C GLN A 105 -7.41 12.90 -4.08
N VAL A 106 -8.36 12.74 -5.00
CA VAL A 106 -8.49 13.57 -6.18
C VAL A 106 -8.88 14.99 -5.78
N GLU A 107 -8.08 15.97 -6.17
CA GLU A 107 -8.40 17.40 -6.00
C GLU A 107 -9.05 17.95 -7.27
N ALA A 108 -8.40 17.73 -8.42
CA ALA A 108 -8.88 18.22 -9.70
C ALA A 108 -8.47 17.28 -10.84
N LEU A 109 -9.20 17.37 -11.94
CA LEU A 109 -9.02 16.58 -13.16
C LEU A 109 -9.10 17.53 -14.36
N HIS A 110 -8.18 17.40 -15.31
CA HIS A 110 -8.21 18.15 -16.55
C HIS A 110 -7.86 17.25 -17.72
N PHE A 111 -8.70 17.28 -18.76
CA PHE A 111 -8.47 16.55 -20.00
C PHE A 111 -7.70 17.45 -20.95
N ALA A 112 -6.48 17.04 -21.29
CA ALA A 112 -5.70 17.66 -22.34
C ALA A 112 -6.23 17.23 -23.73
N GLU A 113 -5.97 18.06 -24.74
CA GLU A 113 -6.44 17.84 -26.12
C GLU A 113 -5.83 16.58 -26.77
N ASP A 114 -4.73 16.07 -26.23
CA ASP A 114 -4.03 14.85 -26.67
C ASP A 114 -4.63 13.56 -26.08
N GLY A 115 -5.71 13.66 -25.29
CA GLY A 115 -6.37 12.54 -24.64
C GLY A 115 -5.73 12.12 -23.32
N GLN A 116 -4.74 12.86 -22.82
CA GLN A 116 -4.20 12.67 -21.48
C GLN A 116 -5.07 13.34 -20.43
N LEU A 117 -5.13 12.70 -19.27
CA LEU A 117 -5.80 13.17 -18.08
C LEU A 117 -4.74 13.60 -17.08
N HIS A 118 -4.73 14.89 -16.77
CA HIS A 118 -3.98 15.44 -15.66
C HIS A 118 -4.83 15.33 -14.39
N LEU A 119 -4.31 14.55 -13.44
CA LEU A 119 -4.92 14.31 -12.14
C LEU A 119 -4.08 15.03 -11.08
N TRP A 120 -4.67 16.01 -10.41
CA TRP A 120 -4.08 16.63 -9.23
C TRP A 120 -4.65 15.99 -7.98
N LEU A 121 -3.74 15.63 -7.07
CA LEU A 121 -4.09 15.09 -5.78
C LEU A 121 -3.99 16.17 -4.70
N VAL A 122 -4.85 16.05 -3.70
CA VAL A 122 -4.73 16.83 -2.47
C VAL A 122 -3.33 16.63 -1.94
N GLY A 123 -2.54 17.71 -1.83
CA GLY A 123 -1.10 17.67 -1.49
C GLY A 123 -0.16 18.09 -2.61
N GLY A 124 -0.69 18.38 -3.81
CA GLY A 124 0.04 18.98 -4.92
C GLY A 124 0.78 17.99 -5.82
N LEU A 125 0.61 16.68 -5.60
CA LEU A 125 1.14 15.67 -6.52
C LEU A 125 0.29 15.62 -7.79
N GLU A 126 0.93 15.79 -8.94
CA GLU A 126 0.32 15.64 -10.26
C GLU A 126 0.65 14.27 -10.86
N GLN A 127 -0.35 13.64 -11.47
CA GLN A 127 -0.25 12.38 -12.19
C GLN A 127 -0.84 12.57 -13.58
N VAL A 128 -0.14 12.05 -14.58
CA VAL A 128 -0.60 12.06 -15.97
C VAL A 128 -0.97 10.63 -16.35
N LEU A 129 -2.23 10.44 -16.71
CA LEU A 129 -2.82 9.14 -16.99
C LEU A 129 -3.54 9.19 -18.34
N ALA A 130 -3.75 8.06 -18.99
CA ALA A 130 -4.72 8.02 -20.08
C ALA A 130 -6.14 8.03 -19.49
N ALA A 131 -7.10 8.71 -20.11
CA ALA A 131 -8.49 8.75 -19.62
C ALA A 131 -9.11 7.35 -19.45
N GLU A 132 -8.77 6.42 -20.33
CA GLU A 132 -9.23 5.03 -20.31
C GLU A 132 -8.39 4.12 -19.39
N GLN A 133 -7.33 4.65 -18.77
CA GLN A 133 -6.47 3.85 -17.91
C GLN A 133 -7.27 3.38 -16.68
N PRO A 134 -7.32 2.07 -16.41
CA PRO A 134 -8.09 1.55 -15.28
C PRO A 134 -7.40 1.91 -13.96
N VAL A 135 -8.15 2.52 -13.05
CA VAL A 135 -7.69 2.93 -11.71
C VAL A 135 -8.60 2.37 -10.62
N TRP A 136 -8.00 1.99 -9.50
CA TRP A 136 -8.75 1.46 -8.37
C TRP A 136 -9.25 2.58 -7.47
N ARG A 137 -10.57 2.74 -7.41
CA ARG A 137 -11.23 3.51 -6.35
C ARG A 137 -11.06 2.78 -5.02
N VAL A 138 -10.82 3.54 -3.97
CA VAL A 138 -10.58 2.98 -2.64
C VAL A 138 -11.41 3.68 -1.57
N GLU A 139 -11.72 2.91 -0.53
CA GLU A 139 -12.19 3.44 0.74
C GLU A 139 -11.10 3.29 1.79
N LEU A 140 -10.87 4.37 2.53
CA LEU A 140 -9.94 4.35 3.66
C LEU A 140 -10.67 3.98 4.96
N ARG A 141 -10.10 3.00 5.66
CA ARG A 141 -10.51 2.60 7.00
C ARG A 141 -9.38 2.95 7.97
N SER A 142 -9.73 3.73 9.00
CA SER A 142 -8.85 4.12 10.10
C SER A 142 -8.65 2.99 11.07
#